data_AF-A0A353K1W7-F1
#
_entry.id   AF-A0A353K1W7-F1
#
_cell.length_a   1.000
_cell.length_b   1.000
_cell.length_c   1.000
_cell.angle_alpha   90.00
_cell.angle_beta   90.00
_cell.angle_gamma   90.00
#
_symmetry.space_group_name_H-M   'P 1'
#
loop_
_entity.id
_entity.type
_entity.pdbx_description
1 polymer ?
#
loop_
_entity_poly.entity_id
_entity_poly.type
_entity_poly.pdbx_seq_one_letter_code
_entity_poly.pdbx_strand_id
1 'polypeptide(L)'
;IEVRLNNKATEILKDKDGKVTGVKAVDKEGKEYTLDAKAVVLATGGFGANKEMVVKYQPGLKGFATTNQPGATGDGIVMAEKLGADFVDM
;
A
#
# COMPACT_ATOMS: atom_id res chain seq x y z
N ILE A 1 -11.88 -18.67 -5.66
CA ILE A 1 -11.06 -17.45 -5.50
C ILE A 1 -9.80 -17.87 -4.78
N GLU A 2 -8.64 -17.54 -5.32
CA GLU A 2 -7.37 -17.79 -4.64
C GLU A 2 -7.10 -16.69 -3.61
N VAL A 3 -6.70 -17.06 -2.40
CA VAL A 3 -6.37 -16.13 -1.31
C VAL A 3 -4.97 -16.46 -0.80
N ARG A 4 -4.07 -15.48 -0.86
CA ARG A 4 -2.69 -15.61 -0.38
C ARG A 4 -2.48 -14.77 0.88
N LEU A 5 -2.42 -15.42 2.03
CA LEU A 5 -2.07 -14.77 3.30
C LEU A 5 -0.56 -14.62 3.43
N ASN A 6 -0.11 -13.73 4.32
CA ASN A 6 1.31 -13.42 4.52
C ASN A 6 2.02 -13.11 3.20
N ASN A 7 1.37 -12.29 2.37
CA ASN A 7 1.82 -11.97 1.03
C ASN A 7 1.68 -10.47 0.81
N LYS A 8 2.80 -9.75 0.86
CA LYS A 8 2.82 -8.29 0.83
C LYS A 8 3.05 -7.82 -0.59
N ALA A 9 2.11 -7.07 -1.16
CA ALA A 9 2.35 -6.29 -2.37
C ALA A 9 3.32 -5.14 -2.06
N THR A 10 4.32 -4.93 -2.92
CA THR A 10 5.39 -3.94 -2.71
C THR A 10 5.48 -2.90 -3.83
N GLU A 11 5.04 -3.23 -5.03
CA GLU A 11 5.09 -2.35 -6.20
C GLU A 11 3.98 -2.69 -7.20
N ILE A 12 3.32 -1.68 -7.77
CA ILE A 12 2.44 -1.86 -8.93
C ILE A 12 3.27 -1.59 -10.19
N LEU A 13 3.18 -2.50 -11.15
CA LEU A 13 3.93 -2.43 -12.39
C LEU A 13 3.11 -1.74 -13.48
N LYS A 14 3.78 -0.91 -14.28
CA LYS A 14 3.22 -0.26 -15.46
C LYS A 14 4.12 -0.46 -16.67
N ASP A 15 3.53 -0.52 -17.85
CA ASP A 15 4.28 -0.44 -19.11
C ASP A 15 4.66 1.00 -19.46
N LYS A 16 5.28 1.17 -20.63
CA LYS A 16 5.78 2.46 -21.14
C LYS A 16 4.65 3.46 -21.42
N ASP A 17 3.46 2.94 -21.69
CA ASP A 17 2.26 3.73 -21.97
C ASP A 17 1.47 4.06 -20.68
N GLY A 18 2.00 3.64 -19.52
CA GLY A 18 1.42 3.89 -18.21
C GLY A 18 0.33 2.91 -17.79
N LYS A 19 0.08 1.86 -18.58
CA LYS A 19 -0.95 0.87 -18.27
C LYS A 19 -0.44 -0.12 -17.23
N VAL A 20 -1.30 -0.47 -16.27
CA VAL A 20 -0.99 -1.48 -15.25
C VAL A 20 -0.77 -2.86 -15.89
N THR A 21 0.32 -3.52 -15.50
CA THR A 21 0.71 -4.84 -16.00
C THR A 21 0.85 -5.91 -14.92
N GLY A 22 0.84 -5.53 -13.64
CA GLY A 22 0.96 -6.49 -12.54
C GLY A 22 1.35 -5.86 -11.21
N VAL A 23 1.77 -6.71 -10.28
CA VAL A 23 2.25 -6.34 -8.94
C VAL A 23 3.47 -7.18 -8.58
N LYS A 24 4.50 -6.56 -7.98
CA LYS A 24 5.52 -7.30 -7.23
C LYS A 24 5.01 -7.58 -5.82
N ALA A 25 5.22 -8.80 -5.35
CA ALA A 25 4.85 -9.22 -4.02
C ALA A 25 5.97 -10.03 -3.36
N VAL A 26 5.92 -10.07 -2.03
CA VAL A 26 6.83 -10.84 -1.19
C VAL A 26 6.00 -11.83 -0.38
N ASP A 27 6.33 -13.11 -0.45
CA ASP A 27 5.65 -14.13 0.34
C ASP A 27 6.18 -14.25 1.78
N LYS A 28 5.62 -15.21 2.52
CA LYS A 28 5.97 -15.47 3.93
C LYS A 28 7.44 -15.86 4.15
N GLU A 29 8.11 -16.34 3.10
CA GLU A 29 9.52 -16.77 3.13
C GLU A 29 10.46 -15.63 2.71
N GLY A 30 9.91 -14.45 2.42
CA GLY A 30 10.66 -13.30 1.92
C GLY A 30 10.98 -13.41 0.43
N LYS A 31 10.39 -14.37 -0.29
CA LYS A 31 10.64 -14.53 -1.73
C LYS A 31 9.85 -13.48 -2.50
N GLU A 32 10.57 -12.69 -3.30
CA GLU A 32 9.96 -11.76 -4.24
C GLU A 32 9.49 -12.47 -5.51
N TYR A 33 8.35 -12.07 -6.02
CA TYR A 33 7.80 -12.56 -7.28
C TYR A 33 6.82 -11.56 -7.90
N THR A 34 6.53 -11.74 -9.18
CA THR A 34 5.58 -10.92 -9.93
C THR A 34 4.27 -11.67 -10.18
N LEU A 35 3.17 -10.96 -10.05
CA LEU A 35 1.84 -11.37 -10.50
C LEU A 35 1.44 -10.51 -11.69
N ASP A 36 1.35 -11.12 -12.87
CA ASP A 36 0.86 -10.44 -14.07
C ASP A 36 -0.65 -10.21 -13.98
N ALA A 37 -1.08 -8.96 -14.18
CA ALA A 37 -2.48 -8.58 -14.10
C ALA A 37 -2.81 -7.42 -15.02
N LYS A 38 -3.97 -7.47 -15.67
CA LYS A 38 -4.46 -6.35 -16.52
C LYS A 38 -5.01 -5.17 -15.72
N ALA A 39 -5.34 -5.40 -14.45
CA ALA A 39 -5.89 -4.41 -13.54
C ALA A 39 -5.53 -4.79 -12.10
N VAL A 40 -5.37 -3.79 -11.24
CA VAL A 40 -5.06 -3.94 -9.82
C VAL A 40 -6.02 -3.06 -9.03
N VAL A 41 -6.67 -3.64 -8.01
CA VAL A 41 -7.57 -2.92 -7.12
C VAL A 41 -6.88 -2.74 -5.78
N LEU A 42 -6.65 -1.50 -5.37
CA LEU A 42 -6.13 -1.19 -4.05
C LEU A 42 -7.27 -1.16 -3.03
N ALA A 43 -7.25 -2.12 -2.11
CA ALA A 43 -8.20 -2.23 -0.99
C ALA A 43 -7.45 -2.38 0.34
N THR A 44 -6.40 -1.57 0.53
CA THR A 44 -5.37 -1.77 1.56
C THR A 44 -5.67 -1.11 2.92
N GLY A 45 -6.83 -0.49 3.07
CA GLY A 45 -7.17 0.30 4.26
C GLY A 45 -6.36 1.60 4.38
N GLY A 46 -6.33 2.17 5.58
CA GLY A 46 -5.69 3.46 5.88
C GLY A 46 -4.29 3.37 6.50
N PHE A 47 -3.84 4.48 7.09
CA PHE A 47 -2.51 4.64 7.70
C PHE A 47 -2.54 4.99 9.19
N GLY A 48 -3.67 4.77 9.88
CA GLY A 48 -3.86 5.15 11.28
C GLY A 48 -2.95 4.45 12.29
N ALA A 49 -2.26 3.37 11.90
CA ALA A 49 -1.23 2.73 12.71
C ALA A 49 0.20 3.26 12.43
N ASN A 50 0.38 4.05 11.36
CA ASN A 50 1.64 4.70 11.03
C ASN A 50 1.70 6.09 11.66
N LYS A 51 2.32 6.17 12.85
CA LYS A 51 2.43 7.42 13.63
C LYS A 51 3.15 8.54 12.87
N GLU A 52 4.13 8.20 12.05
CA GLU A 52 4.90 9.19 11.28
C GLU A 52 4.02 9.81 10.18
N MET A 53 3.30 8.97 9.43
CA MET A 53 2.39 9.43 8.38
C MET A 53 1.20 10.20 8.97
N VAL A 54 0.65 9.77 10.10
CA VAL A 54 -0.39 10.53 10.83
C VAL A 54 0.12 11.91 11.23
N VAL A 55 1.32 12.01 11.83
CA VAL A 55 1.88 13.30 12.25
C VAL A 55 2.27 14.18 11.07
N LYS A 56 2.65 13.60 9.93
CA LYS A 56 2.91 14.34 8.67
C LYS A 56 1.68 15.17 8.25
N TYR A 57 0.49 14.57 8.28
CA TYR A 57 -0.75 15.23 7.84
C TYR A 57 -1.50 15.94 8.97
N GLN A 58 -1.41 15.43 10.20
CA GLN A 58 -2.05 16.01 11.38
C GLN A 58 -1.08 16.04 12.58
N PRO A 59 -0.22 17.08 12.68
CA PRO A 59 0.77 17.19 13.75
C PRO A 59 0.18 17.18 15.16
N GLY A 60 -1.07 17.66 15.33
CA GLY A 60 -1.77 17.70 16.61
C GLY A 60 -2.04 16.33 17.24
N LEU A 61 -1.95 15.25 16.47
CA LEU A 61 -2.14 13.87 16.95
C LEU A 61 -0.84 13.19 17.40
N LYS A 62 0.28 13.93 17.48
CA LYS A 62 1.54 13.36 17.98
C LYS A 62 1.36 12.77 19.39
N GLY A 63 1.72 11.49 19.52
CA GLY A 63 1.65 10.77 20.80
C GLY A 63 0.30 10.10 21.09
N PHE A 64 -0.71 10.28 20.23
CA PHE A 64 -1.99 9.60 20.40
C PHE A 64 -1.87 8.09 20.15
N ALA A 65 -2.73 7.32 20.82
CA ALA A 65 -2.91 5.90 20.55
C ALA A 65 -3.70 5.67 19.25
N THR A 66 -3.62 4.45 18.71
CA THR A 66 -4.42 4.03 17.55
C THR A 66 -5.39 2.93 17.96
N THR A 67 -6.58 2.95 17.36
CA THR A 67 -7.57 1.86 17.44
C THR A 67 -7.43 0.85 16.29
N ASN A 68 -6.51 1.12 15.35
CA ASN A 68 -6.37 0.33 14.13
C ASN A 68 -5.57 -0.94 14.35
N GLN A 69 -5.78 -1.93 13.47
CA GLN A 69 -4.93 -3.10 13.39
C GLN A 69 -3.49 -2.71 13.00
N PRO A 70 -2.45 -3.43 13.47
CA PRO A 70 -1.05 -3.03 13.31
C PRO A 70 -0.57 -2.79 11.87
N GLY A 71 -1.17 -3.46 10.88
CA GLY A 71 -0.84 -3.33 9.46
C GLY A 71 -1.54 -2.17 8.73
N ALA A 72 -2.31 -1.32 9.42
CA ALA A 72 -2.92 -0.13 8.82
C ALA A 72 -1.88 0.99 8.68
N THR A 73 -0.85 0.77 7.85
CA THR A 73 0.36 1.59 7.78
C THR A 73 0.44 2.52 6.56
N GLY A 74 -0.53 2.45 5.65
CA GLY A 74 -0.55 3.29 4.44
C GLY A 74 0.26 2.74 3.26
N ASP A 75 0.68 1.48 3.27
CA ASP A 75 1.53 0.91 2.23
C ASP A 75 0.92 1.02 0.82
N GLY A 76 -0.40 0.87 0.69
CA GLY A 76 -1.09 1.09 -0.59
C GLY A 76 -1.09 2.54 -1.06
N ILE A 77 -1.12 3.50 -0.13
CA ILE A 77 -1.00 4.94 -0.43
C ILE A 77 0.40 5.22 -0.98
N VAL A 78 1.44 4.68 -0.34
CA VAL A 78 2.82 4.81 -0.80
C VAL A 78 3.02 4.17 -2.19
N MET A 79 2.39 3.02 -2.46
CA MET A 79 2.43 2.42 -3.79
C MET A 79 1.74 3.29 -4.84
N ALA A 80 0.59 3.91 -4.50
CA ALA A 80 -0.12 4.81 -5.40
C ALA A 80 0.67 6.12 -5.66
N GLU A 81 1.31 6.69 -4.63
CA GLU A 81 2.13 7.90 -4.73
C GLU A 81 3.28 7.69 -5.73
N LYS A 82 3.94 6.52 -5.69
CA LYS A 82 5.00 6.15 -6.65
C LYS A 82 4.51 6.05 -8.10
N LEU A 83 3.22 5.84 -8.33
CA LEU A 83 2.64 5.86 -9.66
C LEU A 83 2.32 7.28 -10.16
N GLY A 84 2.39 8.28 -9.28
CA GLY A 84 1.96 9.66 -9.53
C GLY A 84 0.46 9.85 -9.32
N ALA A 85 -0.17 9.06 -8.45
CA ALA A 85 -1.57 9.26 -8.09
C ALA A 85 -1.76 10.54 -7.27
N ASP A 86 -2.81 11.29 -7.57
CA ASP A 86 -3.28 12.38 -6.72
C ASP A 86 -4.05 11.84 -5.51
N PHE A 87 -4.03 12.59 -4.41
CA PHE A 87 -4.76 12.28 -3.19
C PHE A 87 -5.68 13.42 -2.80
N VAL A 88 -6.75 13.09 -2.08
CA VAL A 88 -7.74 14.03 -1.56
C VAL A 88 -7.91 13.80 -0.06
N ASP A 89 -8.11 14.89 0.69
CA ASP A 89 -8.39 14.88 2.13
C ASP A 89 -7.40 14.06 3.00
N MET A 90 -6.11 14.15 2.66
CA MET A 90 -5.00 13.49 3.38
C MET A 90 -4.61 14.20 4.66
#